data_AF-Q8U2J8-F1
#
_entry.id   AF-Q8U2J8-F1
#
_cell.length_a   1.000
_cell.length_b   1.000
_cell.length_c   1.000
_cell.angle_alpha   90.00
_cell.angle_beta   90.00
_cell.angle_gamma   90.00
#
_symmetry.space_group_name_H-M   'P 1'
#
loop_
_entity.id
_entity.type
_entity.pdbx_description
1 polymer ?
#
loop_
_entity_poly.entity_id
_entity_poly.type
_entity_poly.pdbx_seq_one_letter_code
_entity_poly.pdbx_strand_id
1 'polypeptide(L)'
;MRNIIPFMTRVPIRGNFEKARNEIWAFPLLATLTSSLPTLILYLDLPMKNILAILSLYSIIGLLHLDGLADWADGVMAKGDRKKKIKTMKDLNTCIAGIFAVVMVLFVQIYSLNYLPFYAIFLAELNSKYAMLLALATKKPLGSGLGWYFMEKMN
;
A
#
# COMPACT_ATOMS: atom_id res chain seq x y z
N MET A 1 2.77 -18.62 2.74
CA MET A 1 3.05 -17.26 3.24
C MET A 1 4.48 -16.81 2.97
N ARG A 2 5.47 -17.71 2.86
CA ARG A 2 6.87 -17.34 2.67
C ARG A 2 7.13 -16.52 1.38
N ASN A 3 6.29 -16.68 0.36
CA ASN A 3 6.48 -16.06 -0.94
C ASN A 3 5.85 -14.67 -1.03
N ILE A 4 4.76 -14.43 -0.30
CA ILE A 4 4.03 -13.16 -0.35
C ILE A 4 4.58 -12.08 0.59
N ILE A 5 5.28 -12.49 1.64
CA ILE A 5 5.96 -11.57 2.57
C ILE A 5 6.99 -10.68 1.86
N PRO A 6 7.98 -11.20 1.13
CA PRO A 6 8.97 -10.33 0.45
C PRO A 6 8.38 -9.54 -0.72
N PHE A 7 7.17 -9.89 -1.19
CA PHE A 7 6.46 -9.09 -2.21
C PHE A 7 5.80 -7.86 -1.59
N MET A 8 5.13 -8.02 -0.45
CA MET A 8 4.37 -6.96 0.21
C MET A 8 5.18 -6.17 1.25
N THR A 9 6.40 -6.61 1.55
CA THR A 9 7.27 -6.02 2.57
C THR A 9 8.73 -6.00 2.12
N ARG A 10 9.53 -5.11 2.68
CA ARG A 10 10.99 -5.03 2.55
C ARG A 10 11.73 -5.97 3.50
N VAL A 11 11.03 -6.87 4.19
CA VAL A 11 11.67 -7.81 5.13
C VAL A 11 12.51 -8.81 4.31
N PRO A 12 13.81 -8.99 4.62
CA PRO A 12 14.75 -9.75 3.78
C PRO A 12 14.55 -11.27 3.92
N ILE A 13 13.41 -11.77 3.45
CA ILE A 13 13.05 -13.19 3.44
C ILE A 13 13.17 -13.73 2.02
N ARG A 14 13.79 -14.91 1.86
CA ARG A 14 13.80 -15.61 0.57
C ARG A 14 12.41 -16.14 0.24
N GLY A 15 11.83 -15.64 -0.85
CA GLY A 15 10.57 -16.11 -1.42
C GLY A 15 10.62 -16.15 -2.94
N ASN A 16 9.73 -16.93 -3.55
CA ASN A 16 9.58 -17.02 -5.00
C ASN A 16 8.34 -16.21 -5.43
N PHE A 17 8.56 -15.15 -6.19
CA PHE A 17 7.50 -14.27 -6.71
C PHE A 17 6.42 -15.05 -7.49
N GLU A 18 6.81 -16.05 -8.28
CA GLU A 18 5.86 -16.81 -9.09
C GLU A 18 4.85 -17.59 -8.24
N LYS A 19 5.26 -17.98 -7.03
CA LYS A 19 4.42 -18.68 -6.07
C LYS A 19 3.61 -17.72 -5.19
N ALA A 20 3.92 -16.42 -5.17
CA ALA A 20 3.23 -15.44 -4.35
C ALA A 20 1.75 -15.31 -4.74
N ARG A 21 1.40 -15.47 -6.03
CA ARG A 21 0.00 -15.46 -6.51
C ARG A 21 -0.85 -16.58 -5.90
N ASN A 22 -0.26 -17.65 -5.39
CA ASN A 22 -0.98 -18.75 -4.74
C ASN A 22 -1.27 -18.48 -3.25
N GLU A 23 -0.72 -17.40 -2.71
CA GLU A 23 -0.75 -17.08 -1.29
C GLU A 23 -1.58 -15.81 -0.99
N ILE A 24 -2.35 -15.31 -1.96
CA ILE A 24 -3.18 -14.09 -1.84
C ILE A 24 -4.12 -14.16 -0.64
N TRP A 25 -4.63 -15.36 -0.31
CA TRP A 25 -5.46 -15.62 0.88
C TRP A 25 -4.78 -15.20 2.20
N ALA A 26 -3.45 -15.10 2.23
CA ALA A 26 -2.69 -14.70 3.41
C ALA A 26 -2.55 -13.18 3.57
N PHE A 27 -3.13 -12.38 2.69
CA PHE A 27 -3.12 -10.92 2.79
C PHE A 27 -3.58 -10.40 4.16
N PRO A 28 -4.69 -10.86 4.77
CA PRO A 28 -5.09 -10.40 6.11
C PRO A 28 -4.07 -10.75 7.20
N LEU A 29 -3.36 -11.88 7.06
CA LEU A 29 -2.28 -12.27 7.98
C LEU A 29 -1.02 -11.41 7.80
N LEU A 30 -0.84 -10.76 6.64
CA LEU A 30 0.23 -9.77 6.48
C LEU A 30 -0.07 -8.49 7.25
N ALA A 31 -1.34 -8.13 7.47
CA ALA A 31 -1.69 -6.93 8.23
C ALA A 31 -1.13 -6.98 9.66
N THR A 32 -1.22 -8.14 10.33
CA THR A 32 -0.63 -8.31 11.67
C THR A 32 0.89 -8.15 11.64
N LEU A 33 1.55 -8.69 10.62
CA LEU A 33 3.00 -8.56 10.45
C LEU A 33 3.42 -7.10 10.20
N THR A 34 2.78 -6.43 9.23
CA THR A 34 3.13 -5.07 8.81
C THR A 34 2.76 -4.02 9.86
N SER A 35 1.69 -4.24 10.62
CA SER A 35 1.24 -3.27 11.62
C SER A 35 1.79 -3.52 13.03
N SER A 36 2.50 -4.63 13.27
CA SER A 36 2.98 -5.00 14.61
C SER A 36 3.85 -3.90 15.25
N LEU A 37 4.91 -3.49 14.56
CA LEU A 37 5.82 -2.44 15.01
C LEU A 37 5.17 -1.06 15.14
N PRO A 38 4.42 -0.53 14.14
CA PRO A 38 3.76 0.77 14.30
C PRO A 38 2.71 0.77 15.42
N THR A 39 1.97 -0.32 15.60
CA THR A 39 0.99 -0.45 16.70
C THR A 39 1.71 -0.44 18.05
N LEU A 40 2.86 -1.12 18.16
CA LEU A 40 3.68 -1.11 19.37
C LEU A 40 4.21 0.30 19.69
N ILE A 41 4.68 1.04 18.69
CA ILE A 41 5.14 2.43 18.86
C ILE A 41 4.01 3.31 19.41
N LEU A 42 2.79 3.17 18.88
CA LEU A 42 1.63 3.92 19.37
C LEU A 42 1.23 3.51 20.79
N TYR A 43 1.33 2.21 21.11
CA TYR A 43 1.00 1.66 22.43
C TYR A 43 1.98 2.14 23.51
N LEU A 44 3.28 2.21 23.20
CA LEU A 44 4.32 2.66 24.12
C LEU A 44 4.35 4.19 24.33
N ASP A 45 3.53 4.94 23.59
CA ASP A 45 3.37 6.38 23.72
C ASP A 45 4.70 7.16 23.63
N LEU A 46 5.58 6.76 22.71
CA LEU A 46 6.89 7.38 22.54
C LEU A 46 6.78 8.86 22.06
N PRO A 47 7.79 9.71 22.32
CA PRO A 47 7.86 11.02 21.70
C PRO A 47 7.75 10.92 20.18
N MET A 48 6.90 11.75 19.57
CA MET A 48 6.61 11.70 18.12
C MET A 48 6.02 10.35 17.63
N LYS A 49 5.32 9.59 18.49
CA LYS A 49 4.75 8.25 18.16
C LYS A 49 4.03 8.19 16.82
N ASN A 50 3.25 9.20 16.45
CA ASN A 50 2.47 9.19 15.20
C ASN A 50 3.40 9.20 13.98
N ILE A 51 4.45 10.03 13.99
CA ILE A 51 5.44 10.12 12.92
C ILE A 51 6.24 8.81 12.85
N LEU A 52 6.72 8.33 13.99
CA LEU A 52 7.50 7.09 14.08
C LEU A 52 6.69 5.88 13.62
N ALA A 53 5.42 5.80 13.99
CA ALA A 53 4.53 4.72 13.57
C ALA A 53 4.34 4.75 12.04
N ILE A 54 4.00 5.90 11.46
CA ILE A 54 3.83 6.03 10.01
C ILE A 54 5.13 5.73 9.24
N LEU A 55 6.28 6.25 9.69
CA LEU A 55 7.58 5.94 9.10
C LEU A 55 7.90 4.44 9.19
N SER A 56 7.66 3.82 10.34
CA SER A 56 7.92 2.39 10.52
C SER A 56 7.04 1.53 9.60
N LEU A 57 5.75 1.86 9.46
CA LEU A 57 4.83 1.17 8.57
C LEU A 57 5.35 1.22 7.13
N TYR A 58 5.58 2.43 6.61
CA TYR A 58 6.02 2.63 5.22
C TYR A 58 7.42 2.06 4.93
N SER A 59 8.29 2.01 5.93
CA SER A 59 9.60 1.34 5.82
C SER A 59 9.44 -0.17 5.69
N ILE A 60 8.51 -0.77 6.44
CA ILE A 60 8.22 -2.21 6.37
C ILE A 60 7.58 -2.56 5.03
N ILE A 61 6.59 -1.82 4.56
CA ILE A 61 5.88 -2.12 3.29
C ILE A 61 6.61 -1.61 2.04
N GLY A 62 7.72 -0.86 2.20
CA GLY A 62 8.57 -0.41 1.11
C GLY A 62 7.94 0.64 0.19
N LEU A 63 7.09 1.51 0.75
CA LEU A 63 6.44 2.63 0.03
C LEU A 63 5.51 2.27 -1.14
N LEU A 64 5.26 0.98 -1.41
CA LEU A 64 4.46 0.52 -2.54
C LEU A 64 3.07 1.18 -2.64
N HIS A 65 2.45 1.45 -1.49
CA HIS A 65 1.12 2.08 -1.45
C HIS A 65 1.19 3.59 -1.76
N LEU A 66 2.26 4.27 -1.35
CA LEU A 66 2.46 5.70 -1.66
C LEU A 66 2.84 5.90 -3.13
N ASP A 67 3.62 4.98 -3.69
CA ASP A 67 3.97 4.93 -5.10
C ASP A 67 2.69 4.82 -5.96
N GLY A 68 1.84 3.83 -5.67
CA GLY A 68 0.56 3.68 -6.36
C GLY A 68 -0.41 4.85 -6.17
N LEU A 69 -0.36 5.54 -5.02
CA LEU A 69 -1.13 6.77 -4.78
C LEU A 69 -0.60 7.92 -5.65
N ALA A 70 0.72 8.08 -5.75
CA ALA A 70 1.35 9.11 -6.55
C ALA A 70 1.04 8.91 -8.04
N ASP A 71 1.23 7.70 -8.56
CA ASP A 71 0.90 7.33 -9.95
C ASP A 71 -0.57 7.60 -10.27
N TRP A 72 -1.46 7.20 -9.36
CA TRP A 72 -2.89 7.43 -9.51
C TRP A 72 -3.23 8.92 -9.54
N ALA A 73 -2.67 9.71 -8.61
CA ALA A 73 -2.90 11.15 -8.57
C ALA A 73 -2.39 11.85 -9.85
N ASP A 74 -1.21 11.49 -10.33
CA ASP A 74 -0.65 12.00 -11.59
C ASP A 74 -1.53 11.67 -12.79
N GLY A 75 -2.00 10.42 -12.87
CA GLY A 75 -2.92 9.98 -13.91
C GLY A 75 -4.27 10.70 -13.89
N VAL A 76 -4.85 10.90 -12.71
CA VAL A 76 -6.17 11.55 -12.58
C VAL A 76 -6.07 13.04 -12.91
N MET A 77 -5.00 13.72 -12.48
CA MET A 77 -4.77 15.15 -12.72
C MET A 77 -4.30 15.46 -14.14
N ALA A 78 -3.80 14.47 -14.89
CA ALA A 78 -3.51 14.64 -16.30
C ALA A 78 -4.77 15.04 -17.09
N LYS A 79 -4.65 16.12 -17.88
CA LYS A 79 -5.69 16.56 -18.82
C LYS A 79 -5.67 15.68 -20.08
N GLY A 80 -6.86 15.41 -20.63
CA GLY A 80 -7.03 14.66 -21.87
C GLY A 80 -7.85 13.39 -21.70
N ASP A 81 -7.68 12.48 -22.66
CA ASP A 81 -8.44 11.25 -22.75
C ASP A 81 -7.92 10.14 -21.80
N ARG A 82 -8.67 9.04 -21.70
CA ARG A 82 -8.30 7.91 -20.84
C ARG A 82 -6.92 7.35 -21.18
N LYS A 83 -6.53 7.33 -22.46
CA LYS A 83 -5.21 6.82 -22.88
C LYS A 83 -4.09 7.69 -22.32
N LYS A 84 -4.22 9.02 -22.39
CA LYS A 84 -3.23 9.94 -21.83
C LYS A 84 -3.10 9.79 -20.32
N LYS A 85 -4.22 9.70 -19.59
CA LYS A 85 -4.23 9.46 -18.13
C LYS A 85 -3.48 8.19 -17.74
N ILE A 86 -3.78 7.06 -18.41
CA ILE A 86 -3.11 5.78 -18.16
C ILE A 86 -1.61 5.86 -18.51
N LYS A 87 -1.26 6.59 -19.57
CA LYS A 87 0.14 6.79 -19.95
C LYS A 87 0.90 7.54 -18.85
N THR A 88 0.27 8.56 -18.24
CA THR A 88 0.87 9.31 -17.13
C THR A 88 1.04 8.46 -15.88
N MET A 89 0.07 7.58 -15.53
CA MET A 89 0.22 6.64 -14.41
C MET A 89 1.38 5.63 -14.59
N LYS A 90 1.92 5.49 -15.80
CA LYS A 90 3.01 4.56 -16.13
C LYS A 90 4.31 5.29 -16.44
N ASP A 91 4.33 6.62 -16.30
CA ASP A 91 5.55 7.39 -16.43
C ASP A 91 6.44 7.09 -15.22
N LEU A 92 7.76 7.06 -15.45
CA LEU A 92 8.72 6.86 -14.36
C LEU A 92 8.92 8.14 -13.55
N ASN A 93 8.51 9.29 -14.10
CA ASN A 93 8.62 10.58 -13.44
C ASN A 93 7.33 10.93 -12.69
N THR A 94 7.47 11.26 -11.41
CA THR A 94 6.36 11.76 -10.60
C THR A 94 6.10 13.23 -10.89
N CYS A 95 4.85 13.63 -11.07
CA CYS A 95 4.47 15.04 -11.19
C CYS A 95 4.18 15.67 -9.81
N ILE A 96 3.96 16.99 -9.81
CA ILE A 96 3.60 17.73 -8.59
C ILE A 96 2.31 17.19 -7.96
N ALA A 97 1.38 16.65 -8.77
CA ALA A 97 0.14 16.08 -8.28
C ALA A 97 0.35 14.85 -7.38
N GLY A 98 1.22 13.93 -7.78
CA GLY A 98 1.59 12.74 -7.01
C GLY A 98 2.27 13.11 -5.71
N ILE A 99 3.24 14.03 -5.76
CA ILE A 99 3.92 14.56 -4.57
C ILE A 99 2.90 15.20 -3.61
N PHE A 100 2.03 16.07 -4.14
CA PHE A 100 1.00 16.73 -3.33
C PHE A 100 0.06 15.72 -2.66
N ALA A 101 -0.41 14.71 -3.40
CA ALA A 101 -1.29 13.67 -2.86
C ALA A 101 -0.62 12.89 -1.73
N VAL A 102 0.63 12.47 -1.91
CA VAL A 102 1.41 11.76 -0.88
C VAL A 102 1.57 12.62 0.38
N VAL A 103 1.98 13.89 0.22
CA VAL A 103 2.16 14.81 1.36
C VAL A 103 0.86 15.02 2.11
N MET A 104 -0.26 15.24 1.41
CA MET A 104 -1.56 15.42 2.04
C MET A 104 -2.01 14.16 2.79
N VAL A 105 -1.86 12.98 2.21
CA VAL A 105 -2.23 11.72 2.88
C VAL A 105 -1.38 11.48 4.12
N LEU A 106 -0.07 11.75 4.07
CA LEU A 106 0.81 11.63 5.24
C LEU A 106 0.39 12.60 6.35
N PHE A 107 0.05 13.85 6.03
CA PHE A 107 -0.44 14.80 7.03
C PHE A 107 -1.76 14.35 7.65
N VAL A 108 -2.73 13.90 6.84
CA VAL A 108 -4.01 13.40 7.35
C VAL A 108 -3.77 12.20 8.27
N GLN A 109 -2.90 11.26 7.89
CA GLN A 109 -2.57 10.09 8.71
C GLN A 109 -1.95 10.50 10.05
N ILE A 110 -0.90 11.32 10.04
CA ILE A 110 -0.20 11.76 11.26
C ILE A 110 -1.13 12.56 12.18
N TYR A 111 -1.96 13.44 11.61
CA TYR A 111 -2.90 14.25 12.37
C TYR A 111 -4.03 13.40 12.98
N SER A 112 -4.61 12.48 12.20
CA SER A 112 -5.73 11.64 12.64
C SER A 112 -5.33 10.72 13.79
N LEU A 113 -4.08 10.24 13.84
CA LEU A 113 -3.59 9.37 14.90
C LEU A 113 -3.59 10.02 16.30
N ASN A 114 -3.71 11.36 16.40
CA ASN A 114 -3.92 12.02 17.70
C ASN A 114 -5.27 11.70 18.35
N TYR A 115 -6.27 11.34 17.54
CA TYR A 115 -7.65 11.14 17.99
C TYR A 115 -8.08 9.66 17.97
N LEU A 116 -7.19 8.78 17.54
CA LEU A 116 -7.49 7.37 17.31
C LEU A 116 -6.80 6.48 18.36
N PRO A 117 -7.36 5.30 18.65
CA PRO A 117 -6.73 4.36 19.57
C PRO A 117 -5.43 3.79 18.97
N PHE A 118 -4.54 3.27 19.83
CA PHE A 118 -3.23 2.74 19.41
C PHE A 118 -3.33 1.61 18.36
N TYR A 119 -4.44 0.86 18.34
CA TYR A 119 -4.69 -0.21 17.38
C TYR A 119 -5.26 0.26 16.02
N ALA A 120 -5.42 1.57 15.80
CA ALA A 120 -6.01 2.10 14.58
C ALA A 120 -5.20 1.75 13.32
N ILE A 121 -3.86 1.73 13.41
CA ILE A 121 -3.01 1.33 12.27
C ILE A 121 -3.22 -0.14 11.91
N PHE A 122 -3.42 -1.02 12.89
CA PHE A 122 -3.75 -2.42 12.63
C PHE A 122 -5.05 -2.56 11.85
N LEU A 123 -6.11 -1.84 12.25
CA LEU A 123 -7.38 -1.82 11.53
C LEU A 123 -7.24 -1.23 10.13
N ALA A 124 -6.44 -0.17 9.96
CA ALA A 124 -6.17 0.44 8.67
C ALA A 124 -5.42 -0.52 7.72
N GLU A 125 -4.40 -1.22 8.20
CA GLU A 125 -3.70 -2.25 7.42
C GLU A 125 -4.64 -3.40 7.07
N LEU A 126 -5.43 -3.89 8.03
CA LEU A 126 -6.39 -4.96 7.78
C LEU A 126 -7.39 -4.56 6.68
N ASN A 127 -7.95 -3.36 6.78
CA ASN A 127 -8.84 -2.80 5.76
C ASN A 127 -8.14 -2.66 4.39
N SER A 128 -6.88 -2.22 4.36
CA SER A 128 -6.07 -2.14 3.13
C SER A 128 -5.97 -3.51 2.44
N LYS A 129 -5.64 -4.56 3.20
CA LYS A 129 -5.52 -5.93 2.66
C LYS A 129 -6.85 -6.45 2.11
N TYR A 130 -7.97 -6.22 2.80
CA TYR A 130 -9.29 -6.59 2.29
C TYR A 130 -9.69 -5.78 1.06
N ALA A 131 -9.39 -4.48 1.01
CA ALA A 131 -9.65 -3.65 -0.15
C ALA A 131 -8.87 -4.13 -1.38
N MET A 132 -7.62 -4.56 -1.20
CA MET A 132 -6.83 -5.20 -2.27
C MET A 132 -7.47 -6.50 -2.76
N LEU A 133 -7.89 -7.38 -1.85
CA LEU A 133 -8.57 -8.63 -2.21
C LEU A 133 -9.88 -8.37 -2.98
N LEU A 134 -10.68 -7.40 -2.52
CA LEU A 134 -11.91 -7.00 -3.17
C LEU A 134 -11.63 -6.44 -4.58
N ALA A 135 -10.59 -5.62 -4.73
CA ALA A 135 -10.20 -5.09 -6.03
C ALA A 135 -9.75 -6.19 -6.99
N LEU A 136 -8.93 -7.14 -6.51
CA LEU A 136 -8.51 -8.31 -7.28
C LEU A 136 -9.72 -9.12 -7.75
N ALA A 137 -10.74 -9.30 -6.89
CA ALA A 137 -11.90 -10.15 -7.18
C ALA A 137 -12.95 -9.49 -8.08
N THR A 138 -13.02 -8.16 -8.12
CA THR A 138 -14.15 -7.45 -8.75
C THR A 138 -13.75 -6.55 -9.93
N LYS A 139 -12.46 -6.23 -10.10
CA LYS A 139 -11.99 -5.28 -11.11
C LYS A 139 -11.22 -5.97 -12.22
N LYS A 140 -11.17 -5.31 -13.38
CA LYS A 140 -10.35 -5.71 -14.52
C LYS A 140 -8.98 -5.04 -14.44
N PRO A 141 -7.90 -5.75 -14.79
CA PRO A 141 -6.55 -5.19 -14.74
C PRO A 141 -6.36 -4.08 -15.79
N LEU A 142 -5.50 -3.12 -15.46
CA LEU A 142 -5.16 -2.01 -16.33
C LEU A 142 -3.88 -2.31 -17.14
N GLY A 143 -4.02 -3.06 -18.23
CA GLY A 143 -2.89 -3.56 -19.03
C GLY A 143 -2.21 -4.77 -18.37
N SER A 144 -0.94 -5.03 -18.69
CA SER A 144 -0.20 -6.24 -18.31
C SER A 144 0.73 -6.07 -17.10
N GLY A 145 0.34 -5.25 -16.11
CA GLY A 145 1.16 -4.97 -14.91
C GLY A 145 1.01 -6.00 -13.78
N LEU A 146 1.54 -5.68 -12.59
CA LEU A 146 1.43 -6.55 -11.40
C LEU A 146 -0.02 -6.93 -11.07
N GLY A 147 -0.97 -5.99 -11.17
CA GLY A 147 -2.39 -6.28 -10.95
C GLY A 147 -2.94 -7.35 -11.91
N TRP A 148 -2.51 -7.33 -13.18
CA TRP A 148 -2.87 -8.36 -14.16
C TRP A 148 -2.35 -9.73 -13.76
N TYR A 149 -1.08 -9.80 -13.34
CA TYR A 149 -0.44 -11.03 -12.91
C TYR A 149 -1.17 -11.73 -11.75
N PHE A 150 -1.66 -10.97 -10.77
CA PHE A 150 -2.43 -11.53 -9.65
C PHE A 150 -3.90 -11.83 -10.03
N MET A 151 -4.53 -11.03 -10.89
CA MET A 151 -5.93 -11.21 -11.31
C MET A 151 -6.15 -12.36 -12.28
N GLU A 152 -5.18 -12.68 -13.15
CA GLU A 152 -5.30 -13.74 -14.16
C GLU A 152 -5.63 -15.11 -13.55
N LYS A 153 -5.29 -15.35 -12.28
CA LYS A 153 -5.60 -16.63 -11.61
C LYS A 153 -7.03 -16.73 -11.07
N MET A 154 -7.71 -15.60 -10.90
CA MET A 154 -8.99 -15.55 -10.19
C MET A 154 -10.21 -15.49 -11.11
N ASN A 155 -9.97 -15.27 -12.41
CA ASN A 155 -10.93 -15.53 -13.48
C ASN A 155 -10.67 -16.91 -14.08
#